data_AF-A0A0C9RW48-F1
#
_entry.id   AF-A0A0C9RW48-F1
#
_cell.length_a   1.000
_cell.length_b   1.000
_cell.length_c   1.000
_cell.angle_alpha   90.00
_cell.angle_beta   90.00
_cell.angle_gamma   90.00
#
_symmetry.space_group_name_H-M   'P 1'
#
loop_
_entity.id
_entity.type
_entity.pdbx_description
1 polymer ?
#
loop_
_entity_poly.entity_id
_entity_poly.type
_entity_poly.pdbx_seq_one_letter_code
_entity_poly.pdbx_strand_id
1 'polypeptide(L)'
;VSPERNLRTESLGRLLDYILREYFGGCVVITIYDDKSIEQLPGFLKGLYSSLPFASFIQRSTNASLNQVPMVFKDKCYNYMIFLDDIYSIEKIIAKETVNKVLVITESTPWKVKEFLKSFSARFYVNLVIITHSMSKRTEEGSFLLYTHRLYTDGSGSSKPVLLTSWIRDHTTHRNIDLFPEKLTGGFKGHRLLISTAHKPPFAIRTRGLSQDQIAWDGIDIRMMRLLGKALNFTAEFRDPTASSSPTYAALMDVEKGETSVAIGGIYVTNNVTGRLDSCFSHMEDCAALISEASLALPKYRAIMGPFQPAVWVLVMMAYVIAVIPLATNTNYSIFSLVTHPSRFMHMIWYVFSTFTNSFVVSNSSIQKWI
;
A
#
# COMPACT_ATOMS: atom_id res chain seq x y z
N VAL A 1 -51.06 12.10 -16.36
CA VAL A 1 -50.29 10.95 -15.84
C VAL A 1 -51.25 9.79 -15.71
N SER A 2 -50.98 8.63 -16.32
CA SER A 2 -51.91 7.48 -16.26
C SER A 2 -52.00 6.92 -14.83
N PRO A 3 -53.17 6.42 -14.39
CA PRO A 3 -53.35 5.88 -13.03
C PRO A 3 -52.38 4.73 -12.70
N GLU A 4 -52.07 3.89 -13.69
CA GLU A 4 -51.05 2.82 -13.57
C GLU A 4 -49.64 3.36 -13.24
N ARG A 5 -49.29 4.55 -13.75
CA ARG A 5 -47.96 5.15 -13.51
C ARG A 5 -47.82 5.66 -12.06
N ASN A 6 -48.91 6.12 -11.46
CA ASN A 6 -48.90 6.58 -10.06
C ASN A 6 -48.71 5.41 -9.10
N LEU A 7 -49.44 4.30 -9.30
CA LEU A 7 -49.31 3.08 -8.51
C LEU A 7 -47.89 2.50 -8.58
N ARG A 8 -47.29 2.48 -9.79
CA ARG A 8 -45.90 2.04 -10.00
C ARG A 8 -44.88 2.90 -9.26
N THR A 9 -45.07 4.22 -9.27
CA THR A 9 -44.20 5.17 -8.57
C THR A 9 -44.29 5.01 -7.06
N GLU A 10 -45.49 4.78 -6.54
CA GLU A 10 -45.72 4.54 -5.12
C GLU A 10 -45.08 3.23 -4.64
N SER A 11 -45.24 2.15 -5.41
CA SER A 11 -44.61 0.85 -5.12
C SER A 11 -43.07 0.94 -5.14
N LEU A 12 -42.48 1.68 -6.09
CA LEU A 12 -41.04 1.96 -6.08
C LEU A 12 -40.62 2.74 -4.83
N GLY A 13 -41.40 3.74 -4.42
CA GLY A 13 -41.14 4.52 -3.21
C GLY A 13 -41.09 3.65 -1.96
N ARG A 14 -42.04 2.72 -1.81
CA ARG A 14 -42.07 1.76 -0.69
C ARG A 14 -40.89 0.78 -0.73
N LEU A 15 -40.51 0.29 -1.92
CA LEU A 15 -39.33 -0.55 -2.09
C LEU A 15 -38.05 0.19 -1.68
N LEU A 16 -37.88 1.44 -2.11
CA LEU A 16 -36.71 2.25 -1.75
C LEU A 16 -36.68 2.58 -0.26
N ASP A 17 -37.83 2.90 0.36
CA ASP A 17 -37.92 3.12 1.81
C ASP A 17 -37.46 1.87 2.59
N TYR A 18 -37.89 0.67 2.18
CA TYR A 18 -37.43 -0.59 2.76
C TYR A 18 -35.91 -0.76 2.64
N ILE A 19 -35.34 -0.58 1.44
CA ILE A 19 -33.89 -0.75 1.22
C ILE A 19 -33.08 0.28 2.01
N LEU A 20 -33.53 1.54 2.02
CA LEU A 20 -32.80 2.63 2.66
C LEU A 20 -32.79 2.49 4.19
N ARG A 21 -33.90 2.04 4.79
CA ARG A 21 -33.97 1.76 6.23
C ARG A 21 -33.08 0.60 6.63
N GLU A 22 -33.18 -0.52 5.91
CA GLU A 22 -32.53 -1.77 6.31
C GLU A 22 -31.02 -1.76 5.99
N TYR A 23 -30.63 -1.23 4.82
CA TYR A 23 -29.26 -1.38 4.32
C TYR A 23 -28.44 -0.09 4.36
N PHE A 24 -29.07 1.10 4.30
CA PHE A 24 -28.35 2.38 4.18
C PHE A 24 -28.40 3.19 5.48
N GLY A 25 -29.00 2.64 6.55
CA GLY A 25 -29.13 3.30 7.84
C GLY A 25 -27.80 3.81 8.41
N GLY A 26 -27.78 5.09 8.81
CA GLY A 26 -26.62 5.73 9.43
C GLY A 26 -25.56 6.30 8.48
N CYS A 27 -25.71 6.11 7.16
CA CYS A 27 -24.76 6.60 6.15
C CYS A 27 -25.37 7.70 5.27
N VAL A 28 -24.52 8.52 4.65
CA VAL A 28 -24.95 9.53 3.67
C VAL A 28 -25.35 8.85 2.37
N VAL A 29 -26.48 9.22 1.78
CA VAL A 29 -26.94 8.67 0.50
C VAL A 29 -26.66 9.67 -0.61
N ILE A 30 -25.76 9.32 -1.52
CA ILE A 30 -25.47 10.13 -2.70
C ILE A 30 -26.46 9.71 -3.79
N THR A 31 -27.44 10.57 -4.06
CA THR A 31 -28.41 10.35 -5.14
C THR A 31 -27.91 10.97 -6.43
N ILE A 32 -27.72 10.13 -7.45
CA ILE A 32 -27.32 10.58 -8.79
C ILE A 32 -28.44 10.20 -9.76
N TYR A 33 -28.75 11.07 -10.71
CA TYR A 33 -29.85 10.82 -11.63
C TYR A 33 -29.61 11.42 -13.02
N ASP A 34 -30.15 10.75 -14.03
CA ASP A 34 -30.29 11.29 -15.38
C ASP A 34 -31.57 12.11 -15.49
N ASP A 35 -31.52 13.26 -16.15
CA ASP A 35 -32.66 14.16 -16.33
C ASP A 35 -33.82 13.43 -17.01
N LYS A 36 -33.54 12.54 -17.98
CA LYS A 36 -34.57 11.69 -18.62
C LYS A 36 -35.29 10.75 -17.65
N SER A 37 -34.56 10.18 -16.70
CA SER A 37 -35.11 9.27 -15.70
C SER A 37 -35.99 10.01 -14.68
N ILE A 38 -35.63 11.25 -14.35
CA ILE A 38 -36.42 12.11 -13.45
C ILE A 38 -37.64 12.71 -14.12
N GLU A 39 -37.55 13.10 -15.39
CA GLU A 39 -38.70 13.59 -16.17
C GLU A 39 -39.85 12.57 -16.18
N GLN A 40 -39.53 11.28 -16.10
CA GLN A 40 -40.51 10.19 -16.00
C GLN A 40 -41.12 10.04 -14.60
N LEU A 41 -40.48 10.58 -13.56
CA LEU A 41 -40.84 10.49 -12.14
C LEU A 41 -40.91 11.88 -11.46
N PRO A 42 -41.80 12.79 -11.94
CA PRO A 42 -41.86 14.15 -11.43
C PRO A 42 -42.26 14.19 -9.96
N GLY A 43 -41.45 14.86 -9.13
CA GLY A 43 -41.70 15.02 -7.69
C GLY A 43 -41.40 13.79 -6.82
N PHE A 44 -41.03 12.65 -7.41
CA PHE A 44 -40.76 11.41 -6.68
C PHE A 44 -39.64 11.57 -5.65
N LEU A 45 -38.49 12.11 -6.05
CA LEU A 45 -37.36 12.31 -5.15
C LEU A 45 -37.70 13.23 -3.98
N LYS A 46 -38.47 14.30 -4.22
CA LYS A 46 -38.92 15.21 -3.16
C LYS A 46 -39.80 14.48 -2.13
N GLY A 47 -40.70 13.60 -2.60
CA GLY A 47 -41.51 12.73 -1.75
C GLY A 47 -40.65 11.76 -0.94
N LEU A 48 -39.71 11.06 -1.60
CA LEU A 48 -38.81 10.10 -0.95
C LEU A 48 -37.94 10.73 0.14
N TYR A 49 -37.41 11.94 -0.11
CA TYR A 49 -36.60 12.64 0.90
C TYR A 49 -37.44 13.12 2.08
N SER A 50 -38.67 13.55 1.82
CA SER A 50 -39.58 13.96 2.90
C SER A 50 -40.02 12.79 3.79
N SER A 51 -40.11 11.57 3.24
CA SER A 51 -40.47 10.36 4.02
C SER A 51 -39.29 9.78 4.82
N LEU A 52 -38.06 10.23 4.54
CA LEU A 52 -36.82 9.68 5.10
C LEU A 52 -35.99 10.76 5.80
N PRO A 53 -36.47 11.35 6.91
CA PRO A 53 -35.79 12.46 7.59
C PRO A 53 -34.46 12.04 8.25
N PHE A 54 -34.21 10.74 8.42
CA PHE A 54 -32.99 10.21 9.03
C PHE A 54 -31.83 10.04 8.03
N ALA A 55 -32.10 10.10 6.73
CA ALA A 55 -31.09 9.95 5.69
C ALA A 55 -30.65 11.33 5.18
N SER A 56 -29.34 11.52 5.04
CA SER A 56 -28.78 12.71 4.42
C SER A 56 -28.58 12.44 2.94
N PHE A 57 -29.17 13.28 2.09
CA PHE A 57 -29.12 13.12 0.63
C PHE A 57 -28.25 14.18 -0.03
N ILE A 58 -27.38 13.76 -0.93
CA ILE A 58 -26.61 14.65 -1.79
C ILE A 58 -27.04 14.39 -3.22
N GLN A 59 -27.56 15.42 -3.90
CA GLN A 59 -28.08 15.30 -5.27
C GLN A 59 -27.01 15.69 -6.29
N ARG A 60 -26.88 14.89 -7.36
CA ARG A 60 -26.12 15.23 -8.56
C ARG A 60 -26.90 14.84 -9.83
N SER A 61 -27.05 15.78 -10.75
CA SER A 61 -27.52 15.47 -12.12
C SER A 61 -26.32 15.07 -12.98
N THR A 62 -26.48 14.05 -13.82
CA THR A 62 -25.46 13.57 -14.75
C THR A 62 -25.03 14.63 -15.78
N ASN A 63 -25.92 15.58 -16.12
CA ASN A 63 -25.64 16.64 -17.08
C ASN A 63 -24.88 17.82 -16.46
N ALA A 64 -25.05 18.07 -15.16
CA ALA A 64 -24.35 19.11 -14.42
C ALA A 64 -23.00 18.64 -13.84
N SER A 65 -22.78 17.32 -13.73
CA SER A 65 -21.65 16.72 -13.01
C SER A 65 -20.34 16.61 -13.80
N LEU A 66 -20.29 16.98 -15.08
CA LEU A 66 -19.04 16.94 -15.86
C LEU A 66 -17.97 17.93 -15.34
N ASN A 67 -18.34 18.91 -14.50
CA ASN A 67 -17.43 19.97 -14.00
C ASN A 67 -17.32 20.06 -12.47
N GLN A 68 -17.92 19.15 -11.68
CA GLN A 68 -17.83 19.22 -10.22
C GLN A 68 -16.82 18.22 -9.67
N VAL A 69 -15.85 18.75 -8.92
CA VAL A 69 -14.83 18.01 -8.18
C VAL A 69 -15.50 16.87 -7.40
N PRO A 70 -15.02 15.62 -7.49
CA PRO A 70 -15.53 14.55 -6.66
C PRO A 70 -15.36 14.97 -5.20
N MET A 71 -16.47 15.19 -4.48
CA MET A 71 -16.40 15.35 -3.03
C MET A 71 -15.77 14.08 -2.45
N VAL A 72 -14.50 14.19 -2.07
CA VAL A 72 -13.80 13.13 -1.35
C VAL A 72 -14.30 13.18 0.08
N PHE A 73 -15.27 12.32 0.41
CA PHE A 73 -15.64 12.08 1.80
C PHE A 73 -14.54 11.25 2.45
N LYS A 74 -13.49 11.92 2.94
CA LYS A 74 -12.59 11.28 3.90
C LYS A 74 -13.39 11.02 5.18
N ASP A 75 -13.46 9.74 5.56
CA ASP A 75 -13.92 9.25 6.87
C ASP A 75 -15.43 9.31 7.17
N LYS A 76 -16.32 9.39 6.16
CA LYS A 76 -17.78 9.28 6.37
C LYS A 76 -18.37 8.17 5.53
N CYS A 77 -19.17 7.29 6.14
CA CYS A 77 -19.90 6.25 5.44
C CYS A 77 -20.88 6.88 4.44
N TYR A 78 -20.80 6.49 3.17
CA TYR A 78 -21.76 6.89 2.14
C TYR A 78 -22.15 5.71 1.25
N ASN A 79 -23.34 5.77 0.67
CA ASN A 79 -23.84 4.78 -0.30
C ASN A 79 -24.43 5.51 -1.51
N TYR A 80 -24.47 4.83 -2.65
CA TYR A 80 -24.97 5.40 -3.90
C TYR A 80 -26.38 4.91 -4.20
N MET A 81 -27.25 5.86 -4.58
CA MET A 81 -28.56 5.59 -5.16
C MET A 81 -28.61 6.27 -6.53
N ILE A 82 -28.62 5.50 -7.60
CA ILE A 82 -28.42 6.01 -8.96
C ILE A 82 -29.64 5.70 -9.83
N PHE A 83 -30.22 6.71 -10.46
CA PHE A 83 -31.31 6.57 -11.43
C PHE A 83 -30.76 6.73 -12.85
N LEU A 84 -30.87 5.68 -13.67
CA LEU A 84 -30.32 5.62 -15.02
C LEU A 84 -31.34 5.12 -16.04
N ASP A 85 -31.45 5.79 -17.17
CA ASP A 85 -32.18 5.25 -18.32
C ASP A 85 -31.42 4.02 -18.90
N ASP A 86 -30.13 4.20 -19.18
CA ASP A 86 -29.22 3.15 -19.62
C ASP A 86 -28.23 2.72 -18.53
N ILE A 87 -28.23 1.43 -18.19
CA ILE A 87 -27.32 0.84 -17.20
C ILE A 87 -25.83 1.03 -17.55
N TYR A 88 -25.45 1.04 -18.83
CA TYR A 88 -24.04 1.20 -19.22
C TYR A 88 -23.49 2.60 -18.94
N SER A 89 -24.35 3.59 -18.67
CA SER A 89 -23.93 4.94 -18.32
C SER A 89 -23.24 5.02 -16.95
N ILE A 90 -23.38 3.99 -16.10
CA ILE A 90 -22.82 3.96 -14.74
C ILE A 90 -21.29 4.20 -14.72
N GLU A 91 -20.56 3.68 -15.70
CA GLU A 91 -19.09 3.80 -15.81
C GLU A 91 -18.63 5.25 -15.96
N LYS A 92 -19.48 6.11 -16.54
CA LYS A 92 -19.18 7.53 -16.76
C LYS A 92 -19.51 8.38 -15.54
N ILE A 93 -20.31 7.84 -14.63
CA ILE A 93 -20.94 8.60 -13.53
C ILE A 93 -20.21 8.35 -12.22
N ILE A 94 -19.92 7.08 -11.93
CA ILE A 94 -19.19 6.69 -10.73
C ILE A 94 -17.91 5.96 -11.10
N ALA A 95 -16.84 6.32 -10.39
CA ALA A 95 -15.61 5.53 -10.41
C ALA A 95 -15.87 4.12 -9.85
N LYS A 96 -14.88 3.24 -10.05
CA LYS A 96 -14.89 1.87 -9.52
C LYS A 96 -15.11 1.91 -8.00
N GLU A 97 -16.05 1.12 -7.49
CA GLU A 97 -16.48 1.17 -6.09
C GLU A 97 -16.58 -0.24 -5.50
N THR A 98 -15.74 -0.53 -4.52
CA THR A 98 -15.60 -1.88 -3.95
C THR A 98 -16.12 -1.98 -2.52
N VAL A 99 -16.28 -0.84 -1.83
CA VAL A 99 -16.62 -0.80 -0.41
C VAL A 99 -18.08 -0.39 -0.23
N ASN A 100 -18.48 0.72 -0.81
CA ASN A 100 -19.79 1.33 -0.59
C ASN A 100 -20.89 0.58 -1.35
N LYS A 101 -22.13 0.60 -0.81
CA LYS A 101 -23.28 -0.05 -1.47
C LYS A 101 -23.74 0.82 -2.64
N VAL A 102 -23.96 0.19 -3.79
CA VAL A 102 -24.43 0.83 -5.01
C VAL A 102 -25.79 0.27 -5.38
N LEU A 103 -26.82 1.09 -5.26
CA LEU A 103 -28.18 0.79 -5.70
C LEU A 103 -28.45 1.52 -7.01
N VAL A 104 -28.76 0.78 -8.08
CA VAL A 104 -29.10 1.35 -9.38
C VAL A 104 -30.55 1.06 -9.72
N ILE A 105 -31.31 2.10 -10.02
CA ILE A 105 -32.67 2.02 -10.52
C ILE A 105 -32.62 2.33 -12.00
N THR A 106 -33.06 1.39 -12.84
CA THR A 106 -32.99 1.58 -14.29
C THR A 106 -34.26 1.15 -15.02
N GLU A 107 -34.59 1.90 -16.07
CA GLU A 107 -35.64 1.56 -17.04
C GLU A 107 -35.14 0.57 -18.11
N SER A 108 -33.84 0.23 -18.11
CA SER A 108 -33.26 -0.79 -18.98
C SER A 108 -33.93 -2.15 -18.79
N THR A 109 -34.08 -2.90 -19.89
CA THR A 109 -34.76 -4.22 -19.85
C THR A 109 -34.02 -5.24 -18.99
N PRO A 110 -34.72 -6.23 -18.41
CA PRO A 110 -34.08 -7.29 -17.61
C PRO A 110 -33.01 -8.08 -18.37
N TRP A 111 -33.12 -8.18 -19.70
CA TRP A 111 -32.11 -8.81 -20.54
C TRP A 111 -30.81 -7.99 -20.58
N LYS A 112 -30.93 -6.67 -20.81
CA LYS A 112 -29.79 -5.74 -20.84
C LYS A 112 -29.09 -5.67 -19.48
N VAL A 113 -29.85 -5.70 -18.38
CA VAL A 113 -29.30 -5.78 -17.02
C VAL A 113 -28.49 -7.06 -16.80
N LYS A 114 -28.98 -8.22 -17.24
CA LYS A 114 -28.26 -9.49 -17.13
C LYS A 114 -26.98 -9.50 -17.97
N GLU A 115 -27.00 -8.88 -19.14
CA GLU A 115 -25.83 -8.74 -20.00
C GLU A 115 -24.78 -7.82 -19.35
N PHE A 116 -25.20 -6.65 -18.86
CA PHE A 116 -24.33 -5.73 -18.12
C PHE A 116 -23.67 -6.43 -16.92
N LEU A 117 -24.42 -7.20 -16.14
CA LEU A 117 -23.88 -7.92 -14.98
C LEU A 117 -22.85 -9.02 -15.35
N LYS A 118 -22.79 -9.47 -16.61
CA LYS A 118 -21.74 -10.36 -17.14
C LYS A 118 -20.51 -9.61 -17.66
N SER A 119 -20.66 -8.32 -17.92
CA SER A 119 -19.60 -7.48 -18.48
C SER A 119 -18.41 -7.34 -17.53
N PHE A 120 -17.27 -6.95 -18.08
CA PHE A 120 -16.08 -6.64 -17.30
C PHE A 120 -16.33 -5.47 -16.33
N SER A 121 -17.09 -4.47 -16.76
CA SER A 121 -17.34 -3.25 -16.01
C SER A 121 -18.11 -3.47 -14.71
N ALA A 122 -19.11 -4.37 -14.73
CA ALA A 122 -19.88 -4.70 -13.54
C ALA A 122 -19.02 -5.28 -12.40
N ARG A 123 -17.84 -5.83 -12.71
CA ARG A 123 -16.93 -6.43 -11.73
C ARG A 123 -16.31 -5.41 -10.79
N PHE A 124 -16.22 -4.15 -11.21
CA PHE A 124 -15.69 -3.07 -10.40
C PHE A 124 -16.67 -2.52 -9.36
N TYR A 125 -17.91 -3.02 -9.35
CA TYR A 125 -18.95 -2.62 -8.41
C TYR A 125 -19.30 -3.80 -7.51
N VAL A 126 -18.52 -4.04 -6.46
CA VAL A 126 -18.66 -5.26 -5.65
C VAL A 126 -20.04 -5.30 -4.98
N ASN A 127 -20.44 -4.25 -4.25
CA ASN A 127 -21.71 -4.21 -3.54
C ASN A 127 -22.84 -3.60 -4.39
N LEU A 128 -23.13 -4.22 -5.55
CA LEU A 128 -24.10 -3.73 -6.53
C LEU A 128 -25.46 -4.45 -6.46
N VAL A 129 -26.54 -3.67 -6.44
CA VAL A 129 -27.92 -4.12 -6.67
C VAL A 129 -28.56 -3.27 -7.77
N ILE A 130 -29.17 -3.92 -8.76
CA ILE A 130 -29.88 -3.27 -9.85
C ILE A 130 -31.37 -3.60 -9.76
N ILE A 131 -32.19 -2.55 -9.68
CA ILE A 131 -33.64 -2.61 -9.76
C ILE A 131 -34.05 -2.30 -11.21
N THR A 132 -34.80 -3.21 -11.82
CA THR A 132 -35.41 -3.03 -13.14
C THR A 132 -36.87 -3.48 -13.12
N HIS A 133 -37.64 -2.96 -14.06
CA HIS A 133 -39.03 -3.32 -14.21
C HIS A 133 -39.20 -4.66 -14.93
N SER A 134 -40.10 -5.47 -14.39
CA SER A 134 -40.56 -6.68 -15.06
C SER A 134 -41.41 -6.32 -16.27
N MET A 135 -41.21 -7.02 -17.39
CA MET A 135 -42.03 -6.88 -18.59
C MET A 135 -43.40 -7.58 -18.45
N SER A 136 -43.64 -8.27 -17.34
CA SER A 136 -44.86 -9.02 -17.08
C SER A 136 -46.01 -8.12 -16.58
N LYS A 137 -47.12 -8.06 -17.33
CA LYS A 137 -48.35 -7.33 -16.97
C LYS A 137 -49.25 -8.07 -15.97
N ARG A 138 -48.68 -8.91 -15.09
CA ARG A 138 -49.46 -9.76 -14.15
C ARG A 138 -50.11 -8.95 -13.01
N THR A 139 -49.63 -7.75 -12.74
CA THR A 139 -50.12 -6.85 -11.70
C THR A 139 -50.27 -5.44 -12.26
N GLU A 140 -51.32 -4.72 -11.88
CA GLU A 140 -51.56 -3.33 -12.30
C GLU A 140 -50.48 -2.36 -11.81
N GLU A 141 -49.90 -2.64 -10.63
CA GLU A 141 -48.78 -1.89 -10.05
C GLU A 141 -47.43 -2.20 -10.74
N GLY A 142 -47.37 -3.24 -11.57
CA GLY A 142 -46.13 -3.82 -12.07
C GLY A 142 -45.38 -4.65 -11.03
N SER A 143 -44.19 -5.15 -11.39
CA SER A 143 -43.29 -5.84 -10.47
C SER A 143 -41.85 -5.41 -10.73
N PHE A 144 -41.06 -5.27 -9.67
CA PHE A 144 -39.64 -4.94 -9.78
C PHE A 144 -38.80 -6.18 -9.60
N LEU A 145 -37.73 -6.29 -10.38
CA LEU A 145 -36.77 -7.38 -10.30
C LEU A 145 -35.47 -6.83 -9.74
N LEU A 146 -34.97 -7.46 -8.68
CA LEU A 146 -33.73 -7.08 -8.02
C LEU A 146 -32.64 -8.05 -8.45
N TYR A 147 -31.64 -7.54 -9.17
CA TYR A 147 -30.51 -8.30 -9.64
C TYR A 147 -29.22 -7.91 -8.92
N THR A 148 -28.35 -8.88 -8.73
CA THR A 148 -26.94 -8.68 -8.42
C THR A 148 -26.09 -9.60 -9.28
N HIS A 149 -24.79 -9.65 -9.04
CA HIS A 149 -23.89 -10.60 -9.69
C HIS A 149 -23.04 -11.34 -8.65
N ARG A 150 -22.65 -12.56 -9.01
CA ARG A 150 -21.55 -13.29 -8.37
C ARG A 150 -20.27 -13.00 -9.16
N LEU A 151 -19.25 -12.51 -8.46
CA LEU A 151 -17.93 -12.24 -9.01
C LEU A 151 -17.09 -13.52 -9.06
N TYR A 152 -16.15 -13.58 -10.00
CA TYR A 152 -15.18 -14.67 -10.16
C TYR A 152 -15.83 -16.05 -10.12
N THR A 153 -16.78 -16.30 -11.02
CA THR A 153 -17.40 -17.64 -11.11
C THR A 153 -16.46 -18.69 -11.69
N ASP A 154 -15.41 -18.27 -12.38
CA ASP A 154 -14.38 -19.10 -13.00
C ASP A 154 -13.01 -18.39 -12.96
N GLY A 155 -11.96 -19.12 -13.37
CA GLY A 155 -10.59 -18.57 -13.43
C GLY A 155 -10.39 -17.46 -14.48
N SER A 156 -11.31 -17.29 -15.43
CA SER A 156 -11.29 -16.15 -16.37
C SER A 156 -11.71 -14.83 -15.70
N GLY A 157 -12.23 -14.91 -14.47
CA GLY A 157 -12.75 -13.77 -13.72
C GLY A 157 -14.16 -13.36 -14.14
N SER A 158 -14.91 -14.24 -14.83
CA SER A 158 -16.27 -13.94 -15.28
C SER A 158 -17.21 -13.65 -14.11
N SER A 159 -18.23 -12.81 -14.38
CA SER A 159 -19.31 -12.53 -13.46
C SER A 159 -20.61 -13.17 -13.95
N LYS A 160 -21.40 -13.70 -13.02
CA LYS A 160 -22.69 -14.33 -13.32
C LYS A 160 -23.84 -13.50 -12.73
N PRO A 161 -24.84 -13.11 -13.52
CA PRO A 161 -26.02 -12.42 -13.03
C PRO A 161 -26.86 -13.36 -12.16
N VAL A 162 -27.37 -12.81 -11.07
CA VAL A 162 -28.24 -13.50 -10.11
C VAL A 162 -29.46 -12.64 -9.88
N LEU A 163 -30.64 -13.21 -10.09
CA LEU A 163 -31.89 -12.62 -9.63
C LEU A 163 -31.99 -12.91 -8.12
N LEU A 164 -32.00 -11.88 -7.29
CA LEU A 164 -32.12 -12.02 -5.84
C LEU A 164 -33.58 -12.31 -5.47
N THR A 165 -34.46 -11.39 -5.85
CA THR A 165 -35.87 -11.44 -5.51
C THR A 165 -36.67 -10.54 -6.45
N SER A 166 -37.99 -10.60 -6.36
CA SER A 166 -38.87 -9.63 -6.99
C SER A 166 -39.73 -8.94 -5.95
N TRP A 167 -40.01 -7.66 -6.17
CA TRP A 167 -40.93 -6.86 -5.36
C TRP A 167 -42.29 -6.84 -6.03
N ILE A 168 -43.30 -7.38 -5.34
CA ILE A 168 -44.68 -7.51 -5.83
C ILE A 168 -45.60 -7.23 -4.65
N ARG A 169 -46.61 -6.35 -4.80
CA ARG A 169 -47.59 -6.02 -3.74
C ARG A 169 -46.93 -5.71 -2.39
N ASP A 170 -45.94 -4.83 -2.40
CA ASP A 170 -45.21 -4.34 -1.23
C ASP A 170 -44.46 -5.39 -0.39
N HIS A 171 -44.12 -6.54 -0.99
CA HIS A 171 -43.26 -7.52 -0.35
C HIS A 171 -42.27 -8.13 -1.33
N THR A 172 -41.16 -8.62 -0.79
CA THR A 172 -40.25 -9.47 -1.53
C THR A 172 -40.86 -10.86 -1.70
N THR A 173 -40.72 -11.45 -2.89
CA THR A 173 -41.24 -12.80 -3.16
C THR A 173 -40.54 -13.87 -2.35
N HIS A 174 -39.23 -13.70 -2.12
CA HIS A 174 -38.47 -14.52 -1.20
C HIS A 174 -38.29 -13.81 0.14
N ARG A 175 -38.67 -14.51 1.22
CA ARG A 175 -38.47 -14.05 2.61
C ARG A 175 -37.02 -14.30 3.05
N ASN A 176 -36.47 -13.37 3.83
CA ASN A 176 -35.12 -13.42 4.43
C ASN A 176 -33.97 -13.52 3.41
N ILE A 177 -33.99 -12.70 2.36
CA ILE A 177 -32.85 -12.54 1.45
C ILE A 177 -32.09 -11.27 1.79
N ASP A 178 -30.78 -11.40 1.94
CA ASP A 178 -29.86 -10.27 1.96
C ASP A 178 -29.70 -9.70 0.55
N LEU A 179 -30.02 -8.41 0.38
CA LEU A 179 -29.89 -7.71 -0.90
C LEU A 179 -28.44 -7.41 -1.25
N PHE A 180 -27.56 -7.26 -0.26
CA PHE A 180 -26.14 -6.98 -0.42
C PHE A 180 -25.29 -8.11 0.19
N PRO A 181 -25.40 -9.34 -0.34
CA PRO A 181 -24.71 -10.49 0.23
C PRO A 181 -23.19 -10.30 0.13
N GLU A 182 -22.47 -10.78 1.14
CA GLU A 182 -21.01 -10.79 1.14
C GLU A 182 -20.47 -11.53 -0.10
N LYS A 183 -19.58 -10.86 -0.84
CA LYS A 183 -18.97 -11.39 -2.07
C LYS A 183 -17.52 -11.79 -1.81
N LEU A 184 -16.99 -12.64 -2.70
CA LEU A 184 -15.59 -13.11 -2.67
C LEU A 184 -15.20 -14.01 -1.48
N THR A 185 -16.17 -14.55 -0.75
CA THR A 185 -15.93 -15.47 0.38
C THR A 185 -15.13 -16.74 0.00
N GLY A 186 -15.23 -17.17 -1.26
CA GLY A 186 -14.47 -18.31 -1.81
C GLY A 186 -13.17 -17.95 -2.53
N GLY A 187 -12.67 -16.72 -2.35
CA GLY A 187 -11.52 -16.18 -3.08
C GLY A 187 -11.80 -15.91 -4.56
N PHE A 188 -10.74 -15.85 -5.36
CA PHE A 188 -10.77 -15.50 -6.79
C PHE A 188 -10.82 -16.71 -7.73
N LYS A 189 -11.14 -17.91 -7.24
CA LYS A 189 -11.33 -19.14 -8.03
C LYS A 189 -10.18 -19.47 -9.01
N GLY A 190 -8.94 -19.21 -8.61
CA GLY A 190 -7.75 -19.45 -9.42
C GLY A 190 -7.55 -18.41 -10.53
N HIS A 191 -8.15 -17.23 -10.43
CA HIS A 191 -7.98 -16.16 -11.41
C HIS A 191 -6.50 -15.79 -11.59
N ARG A 192 -6.11 -15.57 -12.83
CA ARG A 192 -4.75 -15.17 -13.19
C ARG A 192 -4.58 -13.67 -13.08
N LEU A 193 -3.84 -13.25 -12.06
CA LEU A 193 -3.59 -11.86 -11.76
C LEU A 193 -2.23 -11.46 -12.35
N LEU A 194 -2.25 -10.47 -13.24
CA LEU A 194 -1.04 -9.97 -13.92
C LEU A 194 -0.36 -8.92 -13.05
N ILE A 195 0.93 -9.12 -12.80
CA ILE A 195 1.70 -8.30 -11.86
C ILE A 195 2.95 -7.77 -12.52
N SER A 196 3.05 -6.44 -12.63
CA SER A 196 4.26 -5.78 -13.08
C SER A 196 5.28 -5.72 -11.95
N THR A 197 6.46 -6.28 -12.19
CA THR A 197 7.45 -6.56 -11.14
C THR A 197 8.75 -5.79 -11.37
N ALA A 198 9.02 -4.80 -10.53
CA ALA A 198 10.24 -4.01 -10.61
C ALA A 198 11.41 -4.73 -9.95
N HIS A 199 12.49 -5.02 -10.69
CA HIS A 199 13.68 -5.64 -10.13
C HIS A 199 14.40 -4.69 -9.15
N LYS A 200 14.27 -4.96 -7.85
CA LYS A 200 14.89 -4.21 -6.75
C LYS A 200 15.15 -5.15 -5.56
N PRO A 201 16.35 -5.72 -5.41
CA PRO A 201 16.70 -6.52 -4.24
C PRO A 201 16.60 -5.71 -2.94
N PRO A 202 16.17 -6.30 -1.81
CA PRO A 202 15.72 -7.69 -1.61
C PRO A 202 14.22 -7.93 -1.90
N PHE A 203 13.48 -6.91 -2.35
CA PHE A 203 12.02 -6.96 -2.53
C PHE A 203 11.59 -7.83 -3.70
N ALA A 204 12.17 -7.60 -4.88
CA ALA A 204 11.92 -8.38 -6.08
C ALA A 204 13.24 -8.61 -6.84
N ILE A 205 13.62 -9.87 -6.94
CA ILE A 205 14.87 -10.36 -7.49
C ILE A 205 14.53 -11.18 -8.72
N ARG A 206 15.03 -10.73 -9.86
CA ARG A 206 14.98 -11.47 -11.10
C ARG A 206 16.03 -12.57 -11.03
N THR A 207 15.61 -13.81 -11.23
CA THR A 207 16.45 -15.00 -11.23
C THR A 207 16.30 -15.72 -12.57
N ARG A 208 17.33 -16.45 -12.99
CA ARG A 208 17.25 -17.31 -14.17
C ARG A 208 16.54 -18.60 -13.75
N GLY A 209 15.49 -18.98 -14.47
CA GLY A 209 14.78 -20.22 -14.27
C GLY A 209 15.61 -21.44 -14.72
N LEU A 210 15.07 -22.64 -14.47
CA LEU A 210 15.68 -23.92 -14.83
C LEU A 210 15.88 -24.11 -16.34
N SER A 211 15.02 -23.47 -17.15
CA SER A 211 15.16 -23.38 -18.60
C SER A 211 15.67 -21.99 -18.99
N GLN A 212 16.56 -21.93 -19.97
CA GLN A 212 17.34 -20.75 -20.37
C GLN A 212 16.51 -19.50 -20.76
N ASP A 213 15.20 -19.65 -20.95
CA ASP A 213 14.26 -18.60 -21.36
C ASP A 213 13.13 -18.32 -20.33
N GLN A 214 13.11 -19.02 -19.19
CA GLN A 214 12.13 -18.76 -18.13
C GLN A 214 12.69 -17.76 -17.12
N ILE A 215 12.05 -16.61 -17.01
CA ILE A 215 12.33 -15.63 -15.97
C ILE A 215 11.65 -16.10 -14.69
N ALA A 216 12.44 -16.40 -13.67
CA ALA A 216 11.94 -16.73 -12.35
C ALA A 216 12.06 -15.51 -11.44
N TRP A 217 11.08 -15.30 -10.58
CA TRP A 217 11.07 -14.20 -9.61
C TRP A 217 11.15 -14.73 -8.18
N ASP A 218 11.98 -14.10 -7.37
CA ASP A 218 12.03 -14.32 -5.93
C ASP A 218 12.14 -12.97 -5.19
N GLY A 219 12.04 -12.96 -3.87
CA GLY A 219 12.08 -11.75 -3.05
C GLY A 219 10.89 -11.66 -2.10
N ILE A 220 10.93 -10.65 -1.23
CA ILE A 220 9.93 -10.46 -0.18
C ILE A 220 8.53 -10.25 -0.78
N ASP A 221 8.40 -9.30 -1.72
CA ASP A 221 7.11 -8.96 -2.35
C ASP A 221 6.55 -10.15 -3.14
N ILE A 222 7.42 -10.89 -3.83
CA ILE A 222 7.03 -12.07 -4.62
C ILE A 222 6.46 -13.16 -3.72
N ARG A 223 7.15 -13.46 -2.61
CA ARG A 223 6.73 -14.47 -1.64
C ARG A 223 5.43 -14.06 -0.96
N MET A 224 5.29 -12.79 -0.58
CA MET A 224 4.05 -12.26 -0.02
C MET A 224 2.88 -12.43 -0.98
N MET A 225 3.07 -12.07 -2.25
CA MET A 225 2.04 -12.22 -3.27
C MET A 225 1.65 -13.69 -3.53
N ARG A 226 2.62 -14.61 -3.48
CA ARG A 226 2.34 -16.07 -3.56
C ARG A 226 1.54 -16.57 -2.35
N LEU A 227 1.82 -16.06 -1.15
CA LEU A 227 1.04 -16.39 0.06
C LEU A 227 -0.38 -15.85 -0.03
N LEU A 228 -0.55 -14.61 -0.48
CA LEU A 228 -1.86 -14.03 -0.78
C LEU A 228 -2.60 -14.84 -1.85
N GLY A 229 -1.90 -15.30 -2.89
CA GLY A 229 -2.44 -16.19 -3.92
C GLY A 229 -3.02 -17.49 -3.34
N LYS A 230 -2.34 -18.10 -2.37
CA LYS A 230 -2.84 -19.29 -1.67
C LYS A 230 -4.03 -18.99 -0.76
N ALA A 231 -3.98 -17.88 -0.03
CA ALA A 231 -5.04 -17.50 0.91
C ALA A 231 -6.33 -17.06 0.20
N LEU A 232 -6.20 -16.29 -0.87
CA LEU A 232 -7.32 -15.72 -1.64
C LEU A 232 -7.63 -16.51 -2.92
N ASN A 233 -6.98 -17.65 -3.13
CA ASN A 233 -7.20 -18.54 -4.27
C ASN A 233 -7.09 -17.82 -5.64
N PHE A 234 -5.93 -17.23 -5.92
CA PHE A 234 -5.57 -16.68 -7.24
C PHE A 234 -4.15 -17.11 -7.64
N THR A 235 -3.86 -17.08 -8.94
CA THR A 235 -2.53 -17.36 -9.48
C THR A 235 -1.85 -16.05 -9.87
N ALA A 236 -0.73 -15.74 -9.24
CA ALA A 236 0.07 -14.56 -9.57
C ALA A 236 1.01 -14.85 -10.74
N GLU A 237 0.94 -14.03 -11.79
CA GLU A 237 1.92 -14.03 -12.88
C GLU A 237 2.76 -12.77 -12.84
N PHE A 238 4.07 -12.96 -12.67
CA PHE A 238 5.05 -11.88 -12.58
C PHE A 238 5.67 -11.62 -13.94
N ARG A 239 5.67 -10.37 -14.38
CA ARG A 239 6.28 -9.94 -15.64
C ARG A 239 7.19 -8.73 -15.41
N ASP A 240 8.17 -8.59 -16.30
CA ASP A 240 8.98 -7.37 -16.37
C ASP A 240 8.07 -6.18 -16.79
N PRO A 241 8.36 -4.96 -16.30
CA PRO A 241 7.60 -3.78 -16.68
C PRO A 241 7.88 -3.39 -18.14
N THR A 242 6.89 -2.81 -18.81
CA THR A 242 6.99 -2.51 -20.26
C THR A 242 7.88 -1.32 -20.59
N ALA A 243 7.88 -0.30 -19.73
CA ALA A 243 8.63 0.92 -19.96
C ALA A 243 10.11 0.78 -19.55
N SER A 244 11.03 1.34 -20.34
CA SER A 244 12.48 1.28 -20.11
C SER A 244 13.02 2.33 -19.11
N SER A 245 12.13 2.98 -18.36
CA SER A 245 12.52 3.97 -17.34
C SER A 245 12.93 3.27 -16.03
N SER A 246 12.99 4.00 -14.91
CA SER A 246 13.22 3.40 -13.59
C SER A 246 12.28 2.19 -13.38
N PRO A 247 12.77 1.00 -12.99
CA PRO A 247 11.96 -0.22 -12.89
C PRO A 247 10.69 -0.04 -12.05
N THR A 248 10.80 0.68 -10.93
CA THR A 248 9.67 0.95 -10.02
C THR A 248 8.64 1.88 -10.66
N TYR A 249 9.09 2.91 -11.37
CA TYR A 249 8.19 3.83 -12.05
C TYR A 249 7.50 3.17 -13.24
N ALA A 250 8.24 2.35 -13.99
CA ALA A 250 7.71 1.57 -15.10
C ALA A 250 6.60 0.60 -14.64
N ALA A 251 6.80 -0.09 -13.52
CA ALA A 251 5.78 -0.98 -12.96
C ALA A 251 4.51 -0.24 -12.53
N LEU A 252 4.64 0.96 -11.93
CA LEU A 252 3.50 1.80 -11.59
C LEU A 252 2.73 2.29 -12.82
N MET A 253 3.45 2.65 -13.89
CA MET A 253 2.85 3.08 -15.16
C MET A 253 2.05 1.98 -15.83
N ASP A 254 2.51 0.72 -15.76
CA ASP A 254 1.77 -0.43 -16.33
C ASP A 254 0.41 -0.61 -15.65
N VAL A 255 0.33 -0.35 -14.34
CA VAL A 255 -0.94 -0.42 -13.58
C VAL A 255 -1.83 0.76 -13.92
N GLU A 256 -1.27 1.96 -14.02
CA GLU A 256 -2.02 3.17 -14.37
C GLU A 256 -2.64 3.09 -15.79
N LYS A 257 -1.92 2.47 -16.73
CA LYS A 257 -2.42 2.18 -18.08
C LYS A 257 -3.41 1.01 -18.13
N GLY A 258 -3.55 0.24 -17.05
CA GLY A 258 -4.39 -0.95 -16.99
C GLY A 258 -3.83 -2.16 -17.74
N GLU A 259 -2.53 -2.17 -18.06
CA GLU A 259 -1.86 -3.32 -18.68
C GLU A 259 -1.63 -4.46 -17.66
N THR A 260 -1.43 -4.09 -16.39
CA THR A 260 -1.34 -5.02 -15.25
C THR A 260 -2.27 -4.58 -14.13
N SER A 261 -2.62 -5.52 -13.23
CA SER A 261 -3.56 -5.24 -12.13
C SER A 261 -2.85 -4.75 -10.87
N VAL A 262 -1.60 -5.16 -10.67
CA VAL A 262 -0.82 -4.86 -9.47
C VAL A 262 0.64 -4.59 -9.85
N ALA A 263 1.27 -3.64 -9.16
CA ALA A 263 2.71 -3.36 -9.25
C ALA A 263 3.38 -3.74 -7.95
N ILE A 264 4.56 -4.38 -8.03
CA ILE A 264 5.39 -4.73 -6.87
C ILE A 264 6.88 -4.50 -7.16
N GLY A 265 7.73 -4.49 -6.12
CA GLY A 265 9.18 -4.31 -6.24
C GLY A 265 9.72 -3.18 -5.37
N GLY A 266 9.37 -3.19 -4.08
CA GLY A 266 9.86 -2.22 -3.09
C GLY A 266 9.39 -0.79 -3.37
N ILE A 267 8.10 -0.65 -3.64
CA ILE A 267 7.42 0.62 -3.92
C ILE A 267 7.09 1.30 -2.59
N TYR A 268 7.61 2.51 -2.37
CA TYR A 268 7.27 3.31 -1.20
C TYR A 268 5.89 3.95 -1.34
N VAL A 269 5.08 3.84 -0.29
CA VAL A 269 3.81 4.54 -0.18
C VAL A 269 4.10 6.03 0.06
N THR A 270 3.88 6.85 -0.97
CA THR A 270 4.07 8.30 -0.93
C THR A 270 2.80 9.00 -1.39
N ASN A 271 2.62 10.28 -1.04
CA ASN A 271 1.44 11.07 -1.42
C ASN A 271 1.22 11.12 -2.95
N ASN A 272 2.30 11.04 -3.74
CA ASN A 272 2.20 11.02 -5.20
C ASN A 272 1.66 9.67 -5.73
N VAL A 273 2.05 8.56 -5.08
CA VAL A 273 1.55 7.23 -5.45
C VAL A 273 0.10 7.07 -4.99
N THR A 274 -0.21 7.37 -3.74
CA THR A 274 -1.57 7.26 -3.18
C THR A 274 -2.57 8.23 -3.81
N GLY A 275 -2.10 9.34 -4.40
CA GLY A 275 -2.95 10.26 -5.15
C GLY A 275 -3.39 9.74 -6.53
N ARG A 276 -2.72 8.70 -7.07
CA ARG A 276 -2.97 8.18 -8.43
C ARG A 276 -3.40 6.72 -8.44
N LEU A 277 -2.95 5.95 -7.45
CA LEU A 277 -3.14 4.51 -7.35
C LEU A 277 -3.49 4.14 -5.92
N ASP A 278 -4.31 3.11 -5.77
CA ASP A 278 -4.63 2.56 -4.46
C ASP A 278 -3.44 1.74 -3.94
N SER A 279 -3.03 2.01 -2.71
CA SER A 279 -1.97 1.27 -2.03
C SER A 279 -2.55 0.23 -1.07
N CYS A 280 -1.96 -0.97 -1.07
CA CYS A 280 -2.23 -1.98 -0.05
C CYS A 280 -1.62 -1.61 1.30
N PHE A 281 -1.94 -2.38 2.34
CA PHE A 281 -1.33 -2.25 3.66
C PHE A 281 0.20 -2.45 3.59
N SER A 282 0.95 -1.56 4.25
CA SER A 282 2.41 -1.62 4.32
C SER A 282 2.86 -2.86 5.10
N HIS A 283 3.68 -3.71 4.48
CA HIS A 283 4.21 -4.92 5.13
C HIS A 283 5.65 -4.74 5.65
N MET A 284 6.29 -3.62 5.33
CA MET A 284 7.61 -3.24 5.80
C MET A 284 7.67 -1.72 5.98
N GLU A 285 8.35 -1.29 7.04
CA GLU A 285 8.65 0.12 7.30
C GLU A 285 10.15 0.33 7.15
N ASP A 286 10.52 1.47 6.58
CA ASP A 286 11.91 1.87 6.35
C ASP A 286 12.20 3.17 7.08
N CYS A 287 13.43 3.34 7.54
CA CYS A 287 13.88 4.51 8.29
C CYS A 287 15.13 5.08 7.61
N ALA A 288 15.21 6.41 7.52
CA ALA A 288 16.40 7.07 7.01
C ALA A 288 17.58 6.78 7.94
N ALA A 289 18.56 6.01 7.45
CA ALA A 289 19.78 5.69 8.16
C ALA A 289 20.98 6.30 7.44
N LEU A 290 21.89 6.92 8.19
CA LEU A 290 23.18 7.33 7.68
C LEU A 290 24.12 6.13 7.69
N ILE A 291 24.43 5.60 6.52
CA ILE A 291 25.40 4.52 6.37
C ILE A 291 26.76 5.16 6.12
N SER A 292 27.68 5.00 7.07
CA SER A 292 29.09 5.36 6.89
C SER A 292 29.95 4.12 6.70
N GLU A 293 31.11 4.30 6.07
CA GLU A 293 32.10 3.23 6.02
C GLU A 293 32.52 2.83 7.44
N ALA A 294 32.68 1.53 7.65
CA ALA A 294 33.18 1.02 8.91
C ALA A 294 34.59 1.56 9.16
N SER A 295 34.88 2.00 10.39
CA SER A 295 36.21 2.49 10.75
C SER A 295 37.25 1.39 10.51
N LEU A 296 38.30 1.70 9.75
CA LEU A 296 39.44 0.82 9.62
C LEU A 296 40.14 0.65 10.97
N ALA A 297 40.67 -0.55 11.23
CA ALA A 297 41.44 -0.80 12.44
C ALA A 297 42.64 0.16 12.52
N LEU A 298 42.86 0.74 13.71
CA LEU A 298 44.01 1.60 13.96
C LEU A 298 45.32 0.84 13.70
N PRO A 299 46.33 1.47 13.08
CA PRO A 299 47.60 0.81 12.83
C PRO A 299 48.28 0.42 14.15
N LYS A 300 48.91 -0.76 14.19
CA LYS A 300 49.42 -1.40 15.43
C LYS A 300 50.34 -0.49 16.26
N TYR A 301 51.15 0.38 15.65
CA TYR A 301 52.03 1.29 16.38
C TYR A 301 51.24 2.30 17.24
N ARG A 302 50.02 2.68 16.81
CA ARG A 302 49.15 3.59 17.55
C ARG A 302 48.57 2.91 18.79
N ALA A 303 48.54 1.59 18.87
CA ALA A 303 48.22 0.88 20.11
C ALA A 303 49.36 0.97 21.15
N ILE A 304 50.62 1.03 20.70
CA ILE A 304 51.80 1.14 21.59
C ILE A 304 52.02 2.59 22.03
N MET A 305 51.93 3.54 21.10
CA MET A 305 52.17 4.97 21.38
C MET A 305 50.93 5.72 21.88
N GLY A 306 49.73 5.22 21.55
CA GLY A 306 48.45 5.87 21.83
C GLY A 306 48.02 6.00 23.30
N PRO A 307 48.48 5.16 24.25
CA PRO A 307 48.16 5.34 25.66
C PRO A 307 48.69 6.67 26.24
N PHE A 308 49.73 7.26 25.63
CA PHE A 308 50.34 8.49 26.11
C PHE A 308 50.23 9.62 25.08
N GLN A 309 49.99 10.84 25.55
CA GLN A 309 50.00 12.02 24.68
C GLN A 309 51.41 12.26 24.11
N PRO A 310 51.56 12.83 22.89
CA PRO A 310 52.86 13.14 22.31
C PRO A 310 53.77 13.97 23.24
N ALA A 311 53.18 14.84 24.07
CA ALA A 311 53.89 15.61 25.08
C ALA A 311 54.64 14.74 26.11
N VAL A 312 54.07 13.59 26.51
CA VAL A 312 54.71 12.66 27.44
C VAL A 312 55.97 12.07 26.82
N TRP A 313 55.91 11.67 25.55
CA TRP A 313 57.08 11.15 24.83
C TRP A 313 58.19 12.19 24.71
N VAL A 314 57.84 13.46 24.43
CA VAL A 314 58.80 14.57 24.41
C VAL A 314 59.41 14.81 25.80
N LEU A 315 58.59 14.80 26.86
CA LEU A 315 59.06 14.95 28.24
C LEU A 315 59.98 13.82 28.67
N VAL A 316 59.68 12.57 28.30
CA VAL A 316 60.55 11.41 28.56
C VAL A 316 61.91 11.59 27.87
N MET A 317 61.92 12.02 26.60
CA MET A 317 63.17 12.30 25.89
C MET A 317 63.96 13.46 26.52
N MET A 318 63.29 14.53 26.96
CA MET A 318 63.96 15.64 27.66
C MET A 318 64.50 15.23 29.02
N ALA A 319 63.73 14.50 29.83
CA ALA A 319 64.16 13.98 31.12
C ALA A 319 65.39 13.07 30.96
N TYR A 320 65.42 12.28 29.90
CA TYR A 320 66.53 11.41 29.56
C TYR A 320 67.83 12.19 29.24
N VAL A 321 67.72 13.25 28.43
CA VAL A 321 68.87 14.13 28.12
C VAL A 321 69.34 14.90 29.35
N ILE A 322 68.40 15.39 30.17
CA ILE A 322 68.72 16.09 31.42
C ILE A 322 69.43 15.17 32.41
N ALA A 323 69.03 13.89 32.50
CA ALA A 323 69.66 12.91 33.38
C ALA A 323 71.15 12.64 33.05
N VAL A 324 71.58 12.86 31.81
CA VAL A 324 72.99 12.72 31.40
C VAL A 324 73.86 13.87 31.93
N ILE A 325 73.28 15.06 32.18
CA ILE A 325 74.04 16.26 32.57
C ILE A 325 74.74 16.11 33.94
N PRO A 326 74.08 15.64 35.03
CA PRO A 326 74.75 15.40 36.30
C PRO A 326 75.82 14.29 36.25
N LEU A 327 75.59 13.27 35.41
CA LEU A 327 76.53 12.17 35.19
C LEU A 327 77.82 12.67 34.53
N ALA A 328 77.70 13.61 33.59
CA ALA A 328 78.83 14.25 32.95
C ALA A 328 79.70 15.10 33.91
N THR A 329 79.06 15.84 34.82
CA THR A 329 79.76 16.77 35.73
C THR A 329 80.42 16.07 36.93
N ASN A 330 79.90 14.93 37.38
CA ASN A 330 80.46 14.16 38.50
C ASN A 330 81.87 13.60 38.18
N THR A 331 82.17 13.36 36.91
CA THR A 331 83.46 12.78 36.46
C THR A 331 84.58 13.80 36.22
N ASN A 332 84.59 14.96 36.89
CA ASN A 332 85.56 16.06 36.71
C ASN A 332 85.62 16.63 35.27
N TYR A 333 84.55 16.50 34.49
CA TYR A 333 84.50 16.98 33.11
C TYR A 333 83.57 18.20 32.96
N SER A 334 84.01 19.17 32.16
CA SER A 334 83.15 20.26 31.70
C SER A 334 82.14 19.73 30.66
N ILE A 335 80.93 20.31 30.63
CA ILE A 335 79.84 19.96 29.68
C ILE A 335 80.33 20.03 28.23
N PHE A 336 81.31 20.90 27.94
CA PHE A 336 81.92 21.05 26.62
C PHE A 336 82.69 19.79 26.15
N SER A 337 83.11 18.92 27.06
CA SER A 337 83.80 17.66 26.71
C SER A 337 82.88 16.61 26.09
N LEU A 338 81.56 16.72 26.27
CA LEU A 338 80.58 15.80 25.66
C LEU A 338 80.44 16.02 24.17
N VAL A 339 80.61 17.26 23.71
CA VAL A 339 80.54 17.62 22.29
C VAL A 339 81.82 17.20 21.56
N THR A 340 82.97 17.20 22.25
CA THR A 340 84.27 16.84 21.64
C THR A 340 84.51 15.33 21.56
N HIS A 341 83.82 14.51 22.36
CA HIS A 341 83.98 13.05 22.38
C HIS A 341 82.62 12.31 22.26
N PRO A 342 82.07 12.14 21.04
CA PRO A 342 80.73 11.59 20.84
C PRO A 342 80.58 10.12 21.29
N SER A 343 81.66 9.35 21.29
CA SER A 343 81.64 7.97 21.78
C SER A 343 81.30 7.88 23.27
N ARG A 344 81.80 8.81 24.08
CA ARG A 344 81.58 8.83 25.54
C ARG A 344 80.16 9.24 25.89
N PHE A 345 79.60 10.19 25.13
CA PHE A 345 78.20 10.56 25.24
C PHE A 345 77.27 9.36 24.97
N MET A 346 77.58 8.56 23.94
CA MET A 346 76.80 7.37 23.64
C MET A 346 76.84 6.33 24.78
N HIS A 347 77.99 6.15 25.43
CA HIS A 347 78.09 5.27 26.61
C HIS A 347 77.27 5.77 27.81
N MET A 348 77.26 7.08 28.07
CA MET A 348 76.43 7.68 29.13
C MET A 348 74.94 7.55 28.82
N ILE A 349 74.54 7.74 27.56
CA ILE A 349 73.19 7.43 27.10
C ILE A 349 72.86 5.97 27.38
N TRP A 350 73.67 5.01 26.94
CA TRP A 350 73.39 3.58 27.19
C TRP A 350 73.30 3.22 28.68
N TYR A 351 74.11 3.87 29.52
CA TYR A 351 74.06 3.69 30.97
C TYR A 351 72.72 4.17 31.56
N VAL A 352 72.27 5.36 31.19
CA VAL A 352 70.97 5.91 31.60
C VAL A 352 69.83 5.04 31.07
N PHE A 353 69.92 4.55 29.82
CA PHE A 353 68.93 3.65 29.21
C PHE A 353 68.75 2.38 30.03
N SER A 354 69.89 1.73 30.32
CA SER A 354 69.95 0.48 31.07
C SER A 354 69.44 0.68 32.49
N THR A 355 69.73 1.83 33.11
CA THR A 355 69.26 2.14 34.46
C THR A 355 67.75 2.34 34.46
N PHE A 356 67.19 3.18 33.58
CA PHE A 356 65.74 3.40 33.49
C PHE A 356 64.98 2.11 33.17
N THR A 357 65.41 1.34 32.17
CA THR A 357 64.75 0.08 31.78
C THR A 357 64.80 -0.98 32.88
N ASN A 358 65.92 -1.10 33.62
CA ASN A 358 66.02 -2.00 34.78
C ASN A 358 65.25 -1.50 36.01
N SER A 359 65.01 -0.19 36.12
CA SER A 359 64.20 0.39 37.20
C SER A 359 62.71 0.05 37.06
N PHE A 360 62.26 -0.28 35.85
CA PHE A 360 60.89 -0.70 35.54
C PHE A 360 60.67 -2.21 35.69
N VAL A 361 61.52 -2.93 36.43
CA VAL A 361 61.16 -4.28 36.90
C VAL A 361 59.99 -4.13 37.88
N VAL A 362 58.78 -4.24 37.34
CA VAL A 362 57.54 -4.31 38.11
C VAL A 362 57.59 -5.62 38.90
N SER A 363 58.04 -5.57 40.15
CA SER A 363 57.78 -6.65 41.10
C SER A 363 56.31 -6.53 41.56
N ASN A 364 55.33 -6.88 40.73
CA ASN A 364 53.95 -7.04 41.19
C ASN A 364 53.52 -8.50 41.12
N SER A 365 53.47 -9.11 42.30
CA SER A 365 52.73 -10.33 42.65
C SER A 365 51.19 -10.18 42.54
N SER A 366 50.68 -9.10 41.97
CA SER A 366 49.25 -8.75 41.99
C SER A 366 48.60 -8.61 40.60
N ILE A 367 49.33 -8.80 39.49
CA ILE A 367 48.76 -8.79 38.12
C ILE A 367 48.35 -10.21 37.64
N GLN A 368 48.60 -11.25 38.43
CA GLN A 368 48.28 -12.64 38.05
C GLN A 368 46.82 -13.07 38.32
N LYS A 369 45.89 -12.13 38.51
CA LYS A 369 44.47 -12.46 38.79
C LYS A 369 43.45 -12.01 37.74
N TRP A 370 43.85 -11.41 36.62
CA TRP A 370 42.90 -10.95 35.59
C TRP A 370 43.36 -11.15 34.13
N ILE A 371 44.08 -12.24 33.88
CA ILE A 371 44.12 -12.94 32.58
C ILE A 371 43.85 -14.40 32.90
#